data_AF-A0A0F9QD74-F1
#
_entry.id   AF-A0A0F9QD74-F1
#
_cell.length_a   1.000
_cell.length_b   1.000
_cell.length_c   1.000
_cell.angle_alpha   90.00
_cell.angle_beta   90.00
_cell.angle_gamma   90.00
#
_symmetry.space_group_name_H-M   'P 1'
#
loop_
_entity.id
_entity.type
_entity.pdbx_description
1 polymer ?
#
loop_
_entity_poly.entity_id
_entity_poly.type
_entity_poly.pdbx_seq_one_letter_code
_entity_poly.pdbx_strand_id
1 'polypeptide(L)'
;MCEWGTDEPVEVFISADVSHTGADRFDIKPIDACIAPIVRALTNAGILTGGSCCGHGKADGWIYLEDGRELVIRKSGRSSCSPRPGDKR
;
A
#
# COMPACT_ATOMS: atom_id res chain seq x y z
N MET A 1 5.79 10.86 -2.47
CA MET A 1 4.76 10.67 -1.45
C MET A 1 4.12 12.01 -1.16
N CYS A 2 2.81 12.02 -0.88
CA CYS A 2 2.08 13.24 -0.56
C CYS A 2 2.46 13.78 0.83
N GLU A 3 2.21 15.08 1.02
CA GLU A 3 2.09 15.69 2.34
C GLU A 3 0.73 15.28 2.95
N TRP A 4 0.68 15.11 4.27
CA TRP A 4 -0.51 14.62 4.99
C TRP A 4 -1.80 15.33 4.56
N GLY A 5 -2.92 14.59 4.54
CA GLY A 5 -4.27 15.17 4.36
C GLY A 5 -4.82 15.16 2.93
N THR A 6 -4.23 14.39 2.02
CA THR A 6 -4.85 14.08 0.71
C THR A 6 -5.20 12.60 0.63
N ASP A 7 -6.50 12.32 0.60
CA ASP A 7 -7.06 10.99 0.43
C ASP A 7 -7.94 10.90 -0.82
N GLU A 8 -8.15 9.68 -1.28
CA GLU A 8 -9.12 9.34 -2.31
C GLU A 8 -10.02 8.20 -1.81
N PRO A 9 -11.32 8.21 -2.15
CA PRO A 9 -12.21 7.10 -1.85
C PRO A 9 -11.84 5.89 -2.70
N VAL A 10 -11.53 4.78 -2.04
CA VAL A 10 -11.22 3.48 -2.67
C VAL A 10 -12.11 2.42 -2.04
N GLU A 11 -12.69 1.55 -2.88
CA GLU A 11 -13.36 0.35 -2.39
C GLU A 11 -12.31 -0.66 -1.92
N VAL A 12 -12.43 -1.09 -0.67
CA VAL A 12 -11.53 -2.05 -0.05
C VAL A 12 -12.33 -3.17 0.59
N PHE A 13 -11.74 -4.36 0.59
CA PHE A 13 -12.26 -5.48 1.35
C PHE A 13 -11.90 -5.33 2.82
N ILE A 14 -12.87 -5.59 3.68
CA ILE A 14 -12.72 -5.62 5.13
C ILE A 14 -13.09 -7.04 5.54
N SER A 15 -12.09 -7.79 5.97
CA SER A 15 -12.26 -9.16 6.46
C SER A 15 -13.02 -9.18 7.78
N ALA A 16 -13.70 -10.29 8.05
CA ALA A 16 -14.51 -10.47 9.25
C ALA A 16 -13.76 -10.23 10.57
N ASP A 17 -12.45 -10.52 10.61
CA ASP A 17 -11.60 -10.37 11.81
C ASP A 17 -11.27 -8.91 12.14
N VAL A 18 -11.24 -8.01 11.15
CA VAL A 18 -11.04 -6.56 11.36
C VAL A 18 -12.34 -5.74 11.18
N SER A 19 -13.42 -6.41 10.79
CA SER A 19 -14.74 -5.79 10.63
C SER A 19 -15.48 -5.71 11.97
N HIS A 20 -16.00 -4.54 12.31
CA HIS A 20 -16.85 -4.35 13.51
C HIS A 20 -18.16 -5.17 13.44
N THR A 21 -18.56 -5.64 12.26
CA THR A 21 -19.75 -6.51 12.10
C THR A 21 -19.42 -7.99 12.24
N GLY A 22 -18.14 -8.37 12.32
CA GLY A 22 -17.71 -9.78 12.31
C GLY A 22 -17.99 -10.51 10.99
N ALA A 23 -18.18 -9.77 9.89
CA ALA A 23 -18.50 -10.33 8.58
C ALA A 23 -17.69 -9.63 7.49
N ASP A 24 -17.32 -10.42 6.47
CA ASP A 24 -16.63 -9.95 5.27
C ASP A 24 -17.50 -8.94 4.52
N ARG A 25 -16.91 -7.80 4.16
CA ARG A 25 -17.63 -6.75 3.44
C ARG A 25 -16.70 -5.87 2.61
N PHE A 26 -17.24 -5.33 1.53
CA PHE A 26 -16.61 -4.21 0.81
C PHE A 26 -17.16 -2.90 1.37
N ASP A 27 -16.27 -1.92 1.54
CA ASP A 27 -16.64 -0.58 2.00
C ASP A 27 -15.73 0.44 1.32
N ILE A 28 -16.22 1.67 1.19
CA ILE A 28 -15.42 2.77 0.64
C ILE A 28 -14.64 3.40 1.78
N LYS A 29 -13.31 3.46 1.64
CA LYS A 29 -12.42 4.07 2.63
C LYS A 29 -11.55 5.16 2.02
N PRO A 30 -11.25 6.23 2.78
CA PRO A 30 -10.25 7.21 2.37
C PRO A 30 -8.87 6.56 2.44
N ILE A 31 -8.20 6.49 1.30
CA ILE A 31 -6.83 5.98 1.17
C ILE A 31 -5.94 7.13 0.71
N ASP A 32 -4.72 7.22 1.24
CA ASP A 32 -3.73 8.21 0.82
C ASP A 32 -3.64 8.29 -0.73
N ALA A 33 -3.88 9.48 -1.28
CA ALA A 33 -4.02 9.68 -2.73
C ALA A 33 -2.80 9.18 -3.52
N CYS A 34 -1.60 9.22 -2.93
CA CYS A 34 -0.38 8.78 -3.60
C CYS A 34 -0.21 7.25 -3.70
N ILE A 35 -0.97 6.46 -2.94
CA ILE A 35 -0.99 4.99 -3.03
C ILE A 35 -2.35 4.44 -3.45
N ALA A 36 -3.39 5.29 -3.50
CA ALA A 36 -4.73 4.91 -3.96
C ALA A 36 -4.74 4.19 -5.33
N PRO A 37 -3.95 4.59 -6.35
CA PRO A 37 -3.89 3.83 -7.61
C PRO A 37 -3.37 2.40 -7.45
N ILE A 38 -2.43 2.18 -6.52
CA ILE A 38 -1.86 0.86 -6.24
C ILE A 38 -2.90 -0.01 -5.52
N VAL A 39 -3.55 0.54 -4.49
CA VAL A 39 -4.61 -0.18 -3.75
C VAL A 39 -5.75 -0.55 -4.68
N ARG A 40 -6.22 0.38 -5.54
CA ARG A 40 -7.24 0.07 -6.57
C ARG A 40 -6.79 -1.07 -7.50
N ALA A 41 -5.55 -1.03 -7.98
CA ALA A 41 -5.03 -2.06 -8.87
C ALA A 41 -4.96 -3.44 -8.19
N LEU A 42 -4.59 -3.49 -6.91
CA LEU A 42 -4.57 -4.73 -6.13
C LEU A 42 -5.98 -5.28 -5.93
N THR A 43 -6.92 -4.44 -5.49
CA THR A 43 -8.34 -4.84 -5.34
C THR A 43 -8.90 -5.37 -6.65
N ASN A 44 -8.66 -4.68 -7.77
CA ASN A 44 -9.12 -5.10 -9.10
C ASN A 44 -8.48 -6.41 -9.58
N ALA A 45 -7.28 -6.74 -9.09
CA ALA A 45 -6.60 -8.00 -9.35
C ALA A 45 -7.05 -9.13 -8.40
N GLY A 46 -7.99 -8.87 -7.49
CA GLY A 46 -8.43 -9.81 -6.46
C GLY A 46 -7.42 -9.99 -5.32
N ILE A 47 -6.43 -9.09 -5.22
CA ILE A 47 -5.44 -9.08 -4.15
C ILE A 47 -5.95 -8.13 -3.06
N LEU A 48 -6.39 -8.72 -1.95
CA LEU A 48 -7.03 -8.00 -0.86
C LEU A 48 -5.98 -7.38 0.07
N THR A 49 -6.22 -6.14 0.48
CA THR A 49 -5.34 -5.37 1.36
C THR A 49 -5.92 -5.34 2.77
N GLY A 50 -5.13 -5.69 3.79
CA GLY A 50 -5.52 -5.56 5.20
C GLY A 50 -5.20 -4.19 5.81
N GLY A 51 -4.32 -3.42 5.17
CA GLY A 51 -4.02 -2.05 5.57
C GLY A 51 -2.98 -1.39 4.69
N SER A 52 -2.95 -0.06 4.68
CA SER A 52 -1.96 0.68 3.89
C SER A 52 -1.63 2.04 4.50
N CYS A 53 -0.38 2.48 4.36
CA CYS A 53 0.04 3.85 4.64
C CYS A 53 1.14 4.25 3.67
N CYS A 54 1.07 5.47 3.13
CA CYS A 54 2.11 5.95 2.23
C CYS A 54 3.40 6.42 2.94
N GLY A 55 3.41 6.51 4.28
CA GLY A 55 4.55 7.02 5.06
C GLY A 55 4.75 8.55 4.98
N HIS A 56 3.90 9.24 4.22
CA HIS A 56 3.84 10.71 4.07
C HIS A 56 5.21 11.39 3.87
N GLY A 57 6.10 10.74 3.11
CA GLY A 57 7.45 11.23 2.80
C GLY A 57 8.44 11.24 3.97
N LYS A 58 7.98 10.87 5.18
CA LYS A 58 8.76 10.74 6.41
C LYS A 58 9.32 9.32 6.59
N ALA A 59 8.59 8.32 6.09
CA ALA A 59 8.97 6.91 6.11
C ALA A 59 8.69 6.27 4.74
N ASP A 60 9.15 5.03 4.57
CA ASP A 60 8.70 4.20 3.45
C ASP A 60 7.21 3.87 3.62
N GLY A 61 6.50 3.77 2.49
CA GLY A 61 5.12 3.35 2.49
C GLY A 61 5.03 1.83 2.60
N TRP A 62 3.90 1.34 3.09
CA TRP A 62 3.62 -0.09 3.20
C TRP A 62 2.16 -0.37 2.83
N ILE A 63 1.93 -1.56 2.30
CA ILE A 63 0.60 -2.13 2.06
C ILE A 63 0.66 -3.58 2.54
N TYR A 64 -0.10 -3.92 3.59
CA TYR A 64 -0.28 -5.29 4.02
C TYR A 64 -1.35 -5.96 3.17
N LEU A 65 -1.04 -7.16 2.70
CA LEU A 65 -1.96 -8.01 1.96
C LEU A 65 -2.54 -9.07 2.90
N GLU A 66 -3.79 -9.44 2.66
CA GLU A 66 -4.50 -10.46 3.46
C GLU A 66 -3.81 -11.84 3.42
N ASP A 67 -3.00 -12.10 2.40
CA ASP A 67 -2.22 -13.34 2.28
C ASP A 67 -0.91 -13.34 3.10
N GLY A 68 -0.70 -12.32 3.95
CA GLY A 68 0.45 -12.20 4.83
C GLY A 68 1.69 -11.58 4.20
N ARG A 69 1.62 -11.14 2.94
CA ARG A 69 2.71 -10.40 2.28
C ARG A 69 2.62 -8.89 2.57
N GLU A 70 3.76 -8.21 2.43
CA GLU A 70 3.86 -6.75 2.56
C GLU A 70 4.53 -6.14 1.32
N LEU A 71 3.90 -5.12 0.75
CA LEU A 71 4.50 -4.30 -0.31
C LEU A 71 5.09 -3.03 0.31
N VAL A 72 6.41 -2.88 0.22
CA VAL A 72 7.11 -1.69 0.72
C VAL A 72 7.40 -0.73 -0.43
N ILE A 73 6.86 0.48 -0.34
CA ILE A 73 7.05 1.56 -1.31
C ILE A 73 8.21 2.43 -0.81
N ARG A 74 9.39 2.16 -1.34
CA ARG A 74 10.61 2.90 -0.97
C ARG A 74 10.56 4.32 -1.50
N LYS A 75 11.00 5.28 -0.68
CA LYS A 75 11.26 6.65 -1.17
C LYS A 75 12.33 6.60 -2.25
N SER A 76 12.11 7.33 -3.35
CA SER A 76 13.10 7.51 -4.41
C SER A 76 14.31 8.29 -3.87
N GLY A 77 15.26 7.55 -3.30
CA GLY A 77 16.52 8.08 -2.75
C GLY A 77 17.71 7.15 -2.92
N ARG A 78 17.50 5.89 -3.34
CA ARG A 78 18.55 4.99 -3.80
C ARG A 78 17.99 4.09 -4.88
N SER A 79 18.54 4.18 -6.10
CA SER A 79 18.48 3.08 -7.05
C SER A 79 19.11 1.86 -6.36
N SER A 80 18.31 0.85 -6.04
CA SER A 80 18.83 -0.44 -5.57
C SER A 80 19.65 -1.16 -6.65
N CYS A 81 19.69 -0.62 -7.87
CA CYS A 81 20.63 -0.99 -8.91
C CYS A 81 21.75 0.06 -8.99
N SER A 82 22.65 0.07 -8.00
CA SER A 82 24.02 0.53 -8.25
C SER A 82 24.90 -0.72 -8.32
N PRO A 83 25.79 -0.85 -9.32
CA PRO A 83 26.71 -1.98 -9.38
C PRO A 83 27.51 -2.05 -8.08
N ARG A 84 27.66 -3.26 -7.54
CA ARG A 84 28.52 -3.49 -6.37
C ARG A 84 29.93 -2.97 -6.68
N PRO A 85 30.63 -2.33 -5.74
CA PRO A 85 32.04 -1.98 -5.93
C PRO A 85 32.81 -3.28 -6.22
N GLY A 86 33.20 -3.49 -7.48
CA GLY A 86 33.84 -4.74 -7.94
C GLY A 86 33.31 -5.31 -9.25
N ASP A 87 32.17 -4.84 -9.75
CA ASP A 87 31.63 -5.28 -11.04
C ASP A 87 32.33 -4.53 -12.20
N LYS A 88 33.54 -4.98 -12.54
CA LYS A 88 34.26 -4.54 -13.74
C LYS A 88 33.74 -5.35 -14.93
N ARG A 89 33.13 -4.66 -15.89
CA ARG A 89 32.93 -5.18 -17.25
C ARG A 89 34.28 -5.45 -17.92
#